data_AF-A0A963PPI6-F1
#
_entry.id   AF-A0A963PPI6-F1
#
_cell.length_a   1.000
_cell.length_b   1.000
_cell.length_c   1.000
_cell.angle_alpha   90.00
_cell.angle_beta   90.00
_cell.angle_gamma   90.00
#
_symmetry.space_group_name_H-M   'P 1'
#
loop_
_entity.id
_entity.type
_entity.pdbx_description
1 polymer ?
#
loop_
_entity_poly.entity_id
_entity_poly.type
_entity_poly.pdbx_seq_one_letter_code
_entity_poly.pdbx_strand_id
1 'polypeptide(L)'
;MTALPRLSRLSGQLLEADPAELMVAVQVDARVSPPPGSAPILTIRLTPKVEGAFAPVDLRVPLMLATAATTTGLEPPGAGRRWWIYGLSQANQAELRKVQDMVRHAQAQPGYQRGGTLVIAMEQRELAVTPPSLDHTRWTTWMQVSRREGFFEIWTGTPREVRELAGTRR
;
A
#
# COMPACT_ATOMS: atom_id res chain seq x y z
N MET A 1 -0.93 -17.81 11.22
CA MET A 1 -1.18 -16.53 10.53
C MET A 1 -1.33 -16.81 9.05
N THR A 2 -2.56 -16.77 8.55
CA THR A 2 -2.96 -17.29 7.23
C THR A 2 -3.32 -16.12 6.29
N ALA A 3 -2.36 -15.24 5.97
CA ALA A 3 -2.58 -14.06 5.13
C ALA A 3 -2.37 -14.32 3.62
N LEU A 4 -1.75 -15.46 3.26
CA LEU A 4 -1.42 -15.83 1.88
C LEU A 4 -2.61 -15.80 0.89
N PRO A 5 -3.84 -16.21 1.24
CA PRO A 5 -4.97 -16.20 0.29
C PRO A 5 -5.46 -14.80 -0.11
N ARG A 6 -5.22 -13.78 0.73
CA ARG A 6 -5.65 -12.40 0.42
C ARG A 6 -4.66 -11.69 -0.49
N LEU A 7 -3.36 -11.89 -0.26
CA LEU A 7 -2.32 -11.32 -1.12
C LEU A 7 -2.40 -11.80 -2.57
N SER A 8 -2.82 -13.05 -2.81
CA SER A 8 -3.00 -13.58 -4.18
C SER A 8 -4.21 -12.99 -4.92
N ARG A 9 -5.20 -12.45 -4.19
CA ARG A 9 -6.40 -11.79 -4.76
C ARG A 9 -6.27 -10.27 -4.83
N LEU A 10 -5.24 -9.72 -4.21
CA LEU A 10 -5.03 -8.29 -4.07
C LEU A 10 -5.04 -7.55 -5.41
N SER A 11 -4.57 -8.18 -6.49
CA SER A 11 -4.60 -7.57 -7.82
C SER A 11 -6.00 -7.37 -8.37
N GLY A 12 -6.87 -8.38 -8.25
CA GLY A 12 -8.28 -8.24 -8.58
C GLY A 12 -8.97 -7.22 -7.66
N GLN A 13 -8.73 -7.32 -6.36
CA GLN A 13 -9.34 -6.42 -5.38
C GLN A 13 -8.95 -4.96 -5.60
N LEU A 14 -7.69 -4.66 -5.93
CA LEU A 14 -7.27 -3.28 -6.21
C LEU A 14 -7.91 -2.73 -7.49
N LEU A 15 -8.14 -3.56 -8.50
CA LEU A 15 -8.80 -3.13 -9.74
C LEU A 15 -10.29 -2.83 -9.55
N GLU A 16 -10.91 -3.47 -8.56
CA GLU A 16 -12.35 -3.33 -8.24
C GLU A 16 -12.63 -2.40 -7.06
N ALA A 17 -11.62 -2.10 -6.24
CA ALA A 17 -11.74 -1.26 -5.05
C ALA A 17 -12.14 0.18 -5.40
N ASP A 18 -12.96 0.80 -4.55
CA ASP A 18 -13.09 2.26 -4.54
C ASP A 18 -11.76 2.87 -4.05
N PRO A 19 -11.08 3.71 -4.85
CA PRO A 19 -9.83 4.35 -4.42
C PRO A 19 -9.97 5.20 -3.15
N ALA A 20 -11.17 5.66 -2.79
CA ALA A 20 -11.41 6.37 -1.53
C ALA A 20 -11.40 5.45 -0.29
N GLU A 21 -11.51 4.13 -0.49
CA GLU A 21 -11.41 3.13 0.58
C GLU A 21 -10.01 2.55 0.73
N LEU A 22 -9.13 2.80 -0.25
CA LEU A 22 -7.75 2.36 -0.20
C LEU A 22 -7.00 3.09 0.91
N MET A 23 -6.60 2.33 1.93
CA MET A 23 -5.81 2.84 3.05
C MET A 23 -4.64 1.92 3.37
N VAL A 24 -3.57 2.50 3.87
CA VAL A 24 -2.40 1.79 4.38
C VAL A 24 -2.19 2.21 5.83
N ALA A 25 -2.12 1.24 6.73
CA ALA A 25 -1.84 1.46 8.13
C ALA A 25 -0.45 0.93 8.48
N VAL A 26 0.33 1.75 9.16
CA VAL A 26 1.65 1.38 9.66
C VAL A 26 1.63 1.49 11.18
N GLN A 27 1.96 0.41 11.86
CA GLN A 27 2.15 0.43 13.31
C GLN A 27 3.62 0.70 13.62
N VAL A 28 3.85 1.73 14.42
CA VAL A 28 5.19 2.16 14.82
C VAL A 28 5.26 2.36 16.33
N ASP A 29 6.48 2.44 16.87
CA ASP A 29 6.70 2.93 18.22
C ASP A 29 6.23 4.39 18.34
N ALA A 30 5.56 4.74 19.43
CA ALA A 30 4.90 6.03 19.60
C ALA A 30 5.87 7.23 19.61
N ARG A 31 7.16 6.98 19.88
CA ARG A 31 8.22 8.00 19.84
C ARG A 31 8.67 8.34 18.43
N VAL A 32 8.33 7.49 17.46
CA VAL A 32 8.61 7.71 16.05
C VAL A 32 7.68 8.81 15.55
N SER A 33 8.22 9.79 14.83
CA SER A 33 7.47 10.85 14.16
C SER A 33 7.86 10.90 12.69
N PRO A 34 6.92 11.01 11.74
CA PRO A 34 7.28 11.18 10.35
C PRO A 34 7.90 12.57 10.18
N PRO A 35 8.96 12.73 9.36
CA PRO A 35 9.46 14.05 9.01
C PRO A 35 8.33 14.95 8.48
N PRO A 36 8.33 16.25 8.79
CA PRO A 36 7.35 17.18 8.23
C PRO A 36 7.31 17.09 6.70
N GLY A 37 6.12 16.91 6.13
CA GLY A 37 5.96 16.77 4.67
C GLY A 37 6.37 15.39 4.11
N SER A 38 6.82 14.45 4.94
CA SER A 38 7.08 13.08 4.48
C SER A 38 5.76 12.33 4.31
N ALA A 39 5.45 12.04 3.05
CA ALA A 39 4.36 11.18 2.64
C ALA A 39 4.95 9.88 2.10
N PRO A 40 4.49 8.69 2.54
CA PRO A 40 4.84 7.48 1.84
C PRO A 40 4.31 7.54 0.41
N ILE A 41 5.10 7.05 -0.54
CA ILE A 41 4.70 6.93 -1.95
C ILE A 41 4.14 5.54 -2.18
N LEU A 42 2.90 5.47 -2.65
CA LEU A 42 2.33 4.24 -3.17
C LEU A 42 2.75 4.11 -4.64
N THR A 43 3.40 3.00 -4.96
CA THR A 43 3.76 2.61 -6.32
C THR A 43 2.87 1.45 -6.74
N ILE A 44 2.17 1.61 -7.85
CA ILE A 44 1.34 0.58 -8.49
C ILE A 44 1.89 0.38 -9.89
N ARG A 45 2.47 -0.80 -10.15
CA ARG A 45 2.94 -1.17 -11.49
C ARG A 45 2.09 -2.28 -12.06
N LEU A 46 1.60 -2.07 -13.27
CA LEU A 46 0.82 -3.06 -14.01
C LEU A 46 1.49 -3.35 -15.33
N THR A 47 1.75 -4.63 -15.59
CA THR A 47 2.24 -5.10 -16.88
C THR A 47 1.22 -6.09 -17.44
N PRO A 48 0.66 -5.84 -18.64
CA PRO A 48 -0.27 -6.78 -19.24
C PRO A 48 0.44 -8.09 -19.58
N LYS A 49 -0.28 -9.21 -19.51
CA LYS A 49 0.25 -10.51 -19.95
C LYS A 49 0.60 -10.53 -21.44
N VAL A 50 -0.28 -9.92 -22.24
CA VAL A 50 -0.13 -9.80 -23.69
C VAL A 50 0.26 -8.36 -23.99
N GLU A 51 1.37 -8.18 -24.69
CA GLU A 51 1.82 -6.86 -25.12
C GLU A 51 0.74 -6.16 -25.96
N GLY A 52 0.51 -4.88 -25.70
CA GLY A 52 -0.52 -4.10 -26.38
C GLY A 52 -1.94 -4.28 -25.85
N ALA A 53 -2.22 -5.19 -24.92
CA ALA A 53 -3.57 -5.32 -24.33
C ALA A 53 -4.00 -4.06 -23.57
N PHE A 54 -3.05 -3.38 -22.93
CA PHE A 54 -3.17 -2.01 -22.42
C PHE A 54 -1.76 -1.43 -22.22
N ALA A 55 -1.66 -0.11 -22.07
CA ALA A 55 -0.37 0.54 -21.79
C ALA A 55 0.15 0.12 -20.40
N PRO A 56 1.40 -0.35 -20.26
CA PRO A 56 1.98 -0.61 -18.95
C PRO A 56 1.87 0.60 -18.02
N VAL A 57 1.58 0.36 -16.75
CA VAL A 57 1.38 1.42 -15.75
C VAL A 57 2.55 1.42 -14.78
N ASP A 58 3.08 2.60 -14.48
CA ASP A 58 3.92 2.87 -13.30
C ASP A 58 3.35 4.11 -12.60
N LEU A 59 2.33 3.89 -11.78
CA LEU A 59 1.66 4.95 -11.02
C LEU A 59 2.38 5.13 -9.69
N ARG A 60 2.90 6.33 -9.45
CA ARG A 60 3.60 6.70 -8.22
C ARG A 60 2.89 7.90 -7.61
N VAL A 61 2.20 7.69 -6.49
CA VAL A 61 1.36 8.71 -5.87
C VAL A 61 1.68 8.89 -4.39
N PRO A 62 1.82 10.13 -3.90
CA PRO A 62 1.97 10.36 -2.47
C PRO A 62 0.67 10.04 -1.73
N LEU A 63 0.81 9.39 -0.57
CA LEU A 63 -0.28 9.18 0.36
C LEU A 63 -0.36 10.34 1.37
N MET A 64 -1.54 10.58 1.91
CA MET A 64 -1.75 11.60 2.94
C MET A 64 -2.18 10.92 4.24
N LEU A 65 -1.71 11.45 5.37
CA LEU A 65 -2.16 10.98 6.67
C LEU A 65 -3.67 11.23 6.80
N ALA A 66 -4.43 10.17 7.07
CA ALA A 66 -5.87 10.24 7.24
C ALA A 66 -6.19 10.88 8.60
N THR A 67 -6.99 11.94 8.58
CA THR A 67 -7.48 12.61 9.80
C THR A 67 -8.68 11.89 10.41
N ALA A 68 -9.42 11.12 9.61
CA ALA A 68 -10.50 10.25 10.04
C ALA A 68 -10.43 8.94 9.24
N ALA A 69 -10.15 7.85 9.92
CA ALA A 69 -10.10 6.51 9.33
C ALA A 69 -10.80 5.50 10.24
N THR A 70 -11.55 4.59 9.63
CA THR A 70 -12.07 3.42 10.33
C THR A 70 -10.90 2.49 10.64
N THR A 71 -10.83 1.94 11.85
CA THR A 71 -9.76 0.99 12.25
C THR A 71 -10.22 -0.46 12.20
N THR A 72 -11.28 -0.76 11.45
CA THR A 72 -11.84 -2.11 11.32
C THR A 72 -10.75 -3.10 10.88
N GLY A 73 -10.54 -4.17 11.63
CA GLY A 73 -9.50 -5.17 11.36
C GLY A 73 -8.11 -4.83 11.91
N LEU A 74 -7.89 -3.61 12.40
CA LEU A 74 -6.68 -3.27 13.16
C LEU A 74 -6.90 -3.54 14.64
N GLU A 75 -6.00 -4.30 15.24
CA GLU A 75 -5.93 -4.39 16.69
C GLU A 75 -5.53 -3.03 17.29
N PRO A 76 -6.06 -2.66 18.47
CA PRO A 76 -5.61 -1.48 19.19
C PRO A 76 -4.08 -1.52 19.34
N PRO A 77 -3.38 -0.39 19.15
CA PRO A 77 -1.94 -0.39 19.30
C PRO A 77 -1.60 -0.70 20.76
N GLY A 78 -0.72 -1.68 20.97
CA GLY A 78 -0.22 -2.00 22.31
C GLY A 78 0.49 -0.80 22.96
N ALA A 79 0.76 -0.91 24.27
CA ALA A 79 1.40 0.17 25.02
C ALA A 79 2.68 0.69 24.33
N GLY A 80 2.79 2.02 24.20
CA GLY A 80 3.92 2.66 23.55
C GLY A 80 3.95 2.55 22.02
N ARG A 81 2.85 2.11 21.37
CA ARG A 81 2.73 2.02 19.91
C ARG A 81 1.63 2.95 19.41
N ARG A 82 1.66 3.29 18.13
CA ARG A 82 0.60 4.05 17.45
C ARG A 82 0.40 3.56 16.03
N TRP A 83 -0.81 3.80 15.51
CA TRP A 83 -1.10 3.65 14.10
C TRP A 83 -0.91 4.98 13.38
N TRP A 84 -0.26 4.92 12.22
CA TRP A 84 -0.39 5.92 11.17
C TRP A 84 -1.20 5.33 10.04
N ILE A 85 -2.30 5.98 9.69
CA ILE A 85 -3.18 5.52 8.63
C ILE A 85 -3.11 6.54 7.52
N TYR A 86 -2.80 6.07 6.32
CA TYR A 86 -2.62 6.87 5.13
C TYR A 86 -3.66 6.50 4.08
N GLY A 87 -4.10 7.48 3.30
CA GLY A 87 -5.01 7.28 2.18
C GLY A 87 -4.62 8.12 0.97
N LEU A 88 -5.32 7.93 -0.14
CA LEU A 88 -5.13 8.73 -1.35
C LEU A 88 -5.83 10.10 -1.24
N SER A 89 -5.20 11.15 -1.76
CA SER A 89 -5.86 12.44 -2.03
C SER A 89 -6.93 12.27 -3.11
N GLN A 90 -7.90 13.19 -3.19
CA GLN A 90 -8.93 13.12 -4.25
C GLN A 90 -8.34 13.09 -5.66
N ALA A 91 -7.25 13.85 -5.90
CA ALA A 91 -6.54 13.82 -7.16
C ALA A 91 -5.93 12.43 -7.44
N ASN A 92 -5.25 11.84 -6.46
CA ASN A 92 -4.63 10.52 -6.63
C ASN A 92 -5.67 9.39 -6.72
N GLN A 93 -6.84 9.55 -6.09
CA GLN A 93 -7.97 8.65 -6.28
C GLN A 93 -8.48 8.69 -7.73
N ALA A 94 -8.52 9.87 -8.35
CA ALA A 94 -8.91 10.01 -9.75
C ALA A 94 -7.90 9.36 -10.69
N GLU A 95 -6.61 9.49 -10.42
CA GLU A 95 -5.56 8.79 -11.20
C GLU A 95 -5.69 7.26 -11.09
N LEU A 96 -5.94 6.74 -9.89
CA LEU A 96 -6.17 5.30 -9.73
C LEU A 96 -7.45 4.84 -10.46
N ARG A 97 -8.53 5.63 -10.43
CA ARG A 97 -9.75 5.33 -11.20
C ARG A 97 -9.47 5.23 -12.70
N LYS A 98 -8.69 6.15 -13.28
CA LYS A 98 -8.31 6.10 -14.71
C LYS A 98 -7.57 4.80 -15.04
N VAL A 99 -6.65 4.38 -14.18
CA VAL A 99 -5.93 3.10 -14.33
C VAL A 99 -6.91 1.91 -14.28
N GLN A 100 -7.83 1.91 -13.31
CA GLN A 100 -8.86 0.87 -13.19
C GLN A 100 -9.78 0.83 -14.41
N ASP A 101 -10.23 1.98 -14.92
CA ASP A 101 -11.06 2.11 -16.11
C ASP A 101 -10.34 1.57 -17.36
N MET A 102 -9.07 1.92 -17.55
CA MET A 102 -8.24 1.43 -18.65
C MET A 102 -8.17 -0.10 -18.64
N VAL A 103 -7.88 -0.70 -17.49
CA VAL A 103 -7.78 -2.16 -17.35
C VAL A 103 -9.14 -2.81 -17.55
N ARG A 104 -10.22 -2.25 -16.99
CA ARG A 104 -11.59 -2.75 -17.21
C ARG A 104 -11.99 -2.70 -18.68
N HIS A 105 -11.63 -1.63 -19.40
CA HIS A 105 -11.89 -1.53 -20.83
C HIS A 105 -11.15 -2.61 -21.61
N ALA A 106 -9.86 -2.84 -21.32
CA ALA A 106 -9.08 -3.91 -21.94
C ALA A 106 -9.67 -5.30 -21.65
N GLN A 107 -10.13 -5.55 -20.43
CA GLN A 107 -10.78 -6.80 -20.03
C GLN A 107 -12.09 -7.07 -20.77
N ALA A 108 -12.77 -6.02 -21.24
CA ALA A 108 -14.01 -6.14 -22.00
C ALA A 108 -13.78 -6.42 -23.50
N GLN A 109 -12.54 -6.33 -24.00
CA GLN A 109 -12.25 -6.57 -25.42
C GLN A 109 -12.27 -8.07 -25.78
N PRO A 110 -12.82 -8.44 -26.94
CA PRO A 110 -12.79 -9.82 -27.42
C PRO A 110 -11.35 -10.34 -27.53
N GLY A 111 -11.11 -11.55 -27.02
CA GLY A 111 -9.78 -12.17 -27.06
C GLY A 111 -8.81 -11.71 -25.96
N TYR A 112 -9.25 -10.88 -25.01
CA TYR A 112 -8.43 -10.50 -23.87
C TYR A 112 -8.00 -11.71 -23.04
N GLN A 113 -6.69 -11.89 -22.90
CA GLN A 113 -6.13 -12.90 -22.02
C GLN A 113 -5.95 -12.33 -20.62
N ARG A 114 -6.75 -12.82 -19.67
CA ARG A 114 -6.59 -12.47 -18.26
C ARG A 114 -5.21 -12.84 -17.73
N GLY A 115 -4.69 -11.98 -16.86
CA GLY A 115 -3.40 -12.13 -16.21
C GLY A 115 -2.51 -10.90 -16.40
N GLY A 116 -1.25 -11.03 -15.98
CA GLY A 116 -0.28 -9.94 -15.95
C GLY A 116 0.33 -9.83 -14.57
N THR A 117 1.21 -8.85 -14.39
CA THR A 117 1.90 -8.61 -13.13
C THR A 117 1.37 -7.32 -12.51
N LEU A 118 0.92 -7.42 -11.25
CA LEU A 118 0.71 -6.24 -10.39
C LEU A 118 1.80 -6.23 -9.33
N VAL A 119 2.50 -5.10 -9.22
CA VAL A 119 3.36 -4.80 -8.08
C VAL A 119 2.77 -3.63 -7.32
N ILE A 120 2.51 -3.84 -6.04
CA ILE A 120 2.21 -2.76 -5.10
C ILE A 120 3.42 -2.63 -4.18
N ALA A 121 3.97 -1.43 -4.11
CA ALA A 121 5.05 -1.11 -3.19
C ALA A 121 4.71 0.18 -2.46
N MET A 122 5.05 0.24 -1.17
CA MET A 122 5.08 1.48 -0.42
C MET A 122 6.54 1.87 -0.25
N GLU A 123 6.91 3.02 -0.81
CA GLU A 123 8.22 3.61 -0.61
C GLU A 123 8.13 4.67 0.47
N GLN A 124 8.92 4.49 1.52
CA GLN A 124 9.17 5.52 2.52
C GLN A 124 10.65 5.87 2.46
N ARG A 125 11.00 6.83 1.59
CA ARG A 125 12.39 7.23 1.32
C ARG A 125 13.08 7.77 2.57
N GLU A 126 12.31 8.45 3.42
CA GLU A 126 12.72 8.85 4.75
C GLU A 126 11.94 8.02 5.75
N LEU A 127 12.53 6.88 6.14
CA LEU A 127 12.13 6.25 7.39
C LEU A 127 12.24 7.33 8.47
N ALA A 128 11.19 7.49 9.25
CA ALA A 128 11.21 8.36 10.40
C ALA A 128 12.53 8.19 11.15
N VAL A 129 13.21 9.31 11.43
CA VAL A 129 14.50 9.31 12.14
C VAL A 129 14.32 8.47 13.38
N THR A 130 14.84 7.24 13.33
CA THR A 130 14.66 6.24 14.36
C THR A 130 15.96 6.25 15.13
N PRO A 131 15.97 6.70 16.40
CA PRO A 131 17.15 6.52 17.22
C PRO A 131 17.55 5.03 17.21
N PRO A 132 18.86 4.69 17.25
CA PRO A 132 19.33 3.30 17.15
C PRO A 132 18.64 2.32 18.12
N SER A 133 18.16 2.84 19.26
CA SER A 133 17.40 2.08 20.24
C SER A 133 16.05 1.53 19.74
N LEU A 134 15.55 1.98 18.58
CA LEU A 134 14.29 1.55 17.98
C LEU A 134 14.48 0.56 16.83
N ASP A 135 15.71 0.21 16.49
CA ASP A 135 16.06 -0.59 15.32
C ASP A 135 15.45 -1.99 15.30
N HIS A 136 15.19 -2.54 16.48
CA HIS A 136 14.61 -3.87 16.67
C HIS A 136 13.13 -3.82 17.05
N THR A 137 12.51 -2.63 17.03
CA THR A 137 11.07 -2.52 17.31
C THR A 137 10.28 -3.13 16.17
N ARG A 138 9.28 -3.96 16.51
CA ARG A 138 8.39 -4.55 15.51
C ARG A 138 7.61 -3.45 14.80
N TRP A 139 7.61 -3.45 13.48
CA TRP A 139 6.81 -2.63 12.60
C TRP A 139 5.91 -3.54 11.78
N THR A 140 4.67 -3.11 11.57
CA THR A 140 3.71 -3.88 10.77
C THR A 140 3.03 -2.96 9.79
N THR A 141 2.92 -3.39 8.54
CA THR A 141 2.17 -2.70 7.50
C THR A 141 0.93 -3.50 7.17
N TRP A 142 -0.19 -2.79 7.17
CA TRP A 142 -1.52 -3.31 6.92
C TRP A 142 -2.15 -2.51 5.79
N MET A 143 -3.04 -3.13 5.03
CA MET A 143 -3.73 -2.47 3.94
C MET A 143 -5.22 -2.75 4.00
N GLN A 144 -6.02 -1.76 3.63
CA GLN A 144 -7.44 -1.86 3.43
C GLN A 144 -7.72 -1.52 1.96
N VAL A 145 -8.41 -2.42 1.26
CA VAL A 145 -8.92 -2.20 -0.11
C VAL A 145 -10.44 -2.06 -0.13
N SER A 146 -11.11 -2.44 0.97
CA SER A 146 -12.53 -2.20 1.20
C SER A 146 -12.79 -1.95 2.68
N ARG A 147 -13.61 -0.95 3.00
CA ARG A 147 -14.04 -0.65 4.38
C ARG A 147 -14.78 -1.81 5.02
N ARG A 148 -15.54 -2.58 4.22
CA ARG A 148 -16.31 -3.74 4.68
C ARG A 148 -15.40 -4.88 5.13
N GLU A 149 -14.30 -5.12 4.42
CA GLU A 149 -13.36 -6.19 4.74
C GLU A 149 -12.33 -5.78 5.81
N GLY A 150 -12.13 -4.47 5.97
CA GLY A 150 -11.18 -3.89 6.92
C GLY A 150 -9.71 -4.11 6.50
N PHE A 151 -8.82 -3.78 7.42
CA PHE A 151 -7.38 -3.94 7.24
C PHE A 151 -6.95 -5.40 7.33
N PHE A 152 -5.91 -5.76 6.56
CA PHE A 152 -5.18 -7.02 6.70
C PHE A 152 -3.67 -6.78 6.63
N GLU A 153 -2.91 -7.60 7.36
CA GLU A 153 -1.45 -7.51 7.41
C GLU A 153 -0.84 -7.89 6.05
N ILE A 154 0.07 -7.06 5.54
CA ILE A 154 0.83 -7.32 4.31
C ILE A 154 2.33 -7.48 4.55
N TRP A 155 2.84 -6.95 5.67
CA TRP A 155 4.24 -7.05 6.02
C TRP A 155 4.46 -6.84 7.52
N THR A 156 5.45 -7.54 8.07
CA THR A 156 5.98 -7.34 9.43
C THR A 156 7.51 -7.40 9.36
N GLY A 157 8.18 -6.54 10.12
CA GLY A 157 9.63 -6.55 10.28
C GLY A 157 10.11 -5.46 11.23
N THR A 158 11.32 -4.96 11.03
CA THR A 158 11.99 -3.97 11.89
C THR A 158 12.59 -2.83 11.07
N PRO A 159 12.79 -1.62 11.64
CA PRO A 159 13.47 -0.52 10.95
C PRO A 159 14.84 -0.91 10.38
N ARG A 160 15.59 -1.75 11.11
CA ARG A 160 16.86 -2.29 10.63
C ARG A 160 16.70 -3.09 9.34
N GLU A 161 15.78 -4.05 9.32
CA GLU A 161 15.50 -4.87 8.12
C GLU A 161 15.06 -4.00 6.94
N VAL A 162 14.24 -2.96 7.17
CA VAL A 162 13.86 -2.03 6.09
C VAL A 162 15.07 -1.29 5.53
N ARG A 163 16.01 -0.85 6.38
CA ARG A 163 17.25 -0.19 5.92
C ARG A 163 18.19 -1.15 5.19
N GLU A 164 18.32 -2.39 5.65
CA GLU A 164 19.09 -3.42 4.95
C GLU A 164 18.48 -3.69 3.56
N LEU A 165 17.15 -3.84 3.47
CA LEU A 165 16.43 -4.00 2.20
C LEU A 165 16.57 -2.78 1.28
N ALA A 166 16.58 -1.56 1.82
CA ALA A 166 16.78 -0.33 1.05
C ALA A 166 18.23 -0.18 0.55
N GLY A 167 19.22 -0.58 1.36
CA GLY A 167 20.64 -0.56 1.00
C GLY A 167 21.01 -1.60 -0.07
N THR A 168 20.30 -2.73 -0.11
CA THR A 168 20.53 -3.79 -1.10
C THR A 168 19.93 -3.47 -2.49
N ARG A 169 19.07 -2.44 -2.59
CA ARG A 169 18.45 -1.98 -3.85
C ARG A 169 19.21 -0.81 -4.53
N ARG A 170 20.44 -0.53 -4.10
CA ARG A 170 21.34 0.45 -4.74
C ARG A 170 22.36 -0.24 -5.63
#